data_AF-D8U233-F1
#
_entry.id   AF-D8U233-F1
#
_cell.length_a   1.000
_cell.length_b   1.000
_cell.length_c   1.000
_cell.angle_alpha   90.00
_cell.angle_beta   90.00
_cell.angle_gamma   90.00
#
_symmetry.space_group_name_H-M   'P 1'
#
loop_
_entity.id
_entity.type
_entity.pdbx_description
1 polymer ?
#
loop_
_entity_poly.entity_id
_entity_poly.type
_entity_poly.pdbx_seq_one_letter_code
_entity_poly.pdbx_strand_id
1 'polypeptide(L)' 'LGVATAFLGYVLPWGQMSYWGATVITNLFSAIPLIGESIVTWLWGGFSVAYPTLNRFYSL' A
#
# COMPACT_ATOMS: atom_id res chain seq x y z
N LEU A 1 -6.20 14.00 5.28
CA LEU A 1 -5.06 13.58 6.13
C LEU A 1 -5.46 12.46 7.09
N GLY A 2 -6.46 12.66 7.97
CA GLY A 2 -6.85 11.64 8.96
C GLY A 2 -7.16 10.24 8.41
N VAL A 3 -7.86 10.13 7.26
CA VAL A 3 -8.16 8.83 6.62
C VAL A 3 -6.88 8.12 6.14
N ALA A 4 -5.92 8.86 5.59
CA ALA A 4 -4.66 8.29 5.11
C ALA A 4 -3.80 7.81 6.30
N THR A 5 -3.68 8.60 7.35
CA THR A 5 -2.94 8.23 8.57
C THR A 5 -3.57 7.00 9.24
N ALA A 6 -4.89 6.93 9.32
CA ALA A 6 -5.60 5.77 9.87
C ALA A 6 -5.37 4.51 9.05
N PHE A 7 -5.38 4.61 7.71
CA PHE A 7 -5.04 3.50 6.83
C PHE A 7 -3.59 3.03 7.02
N LEU A 8 -2.61 3.94 7.04
CA LEU A 8 -1.21 3.59 7.26
C LEU A 8 -1.02 2.86 8.60
N GLY A 9 -1.64 3.38 9.68
CA GLY A 9 -1.65 2.72 10.98
C GLY A 9 -2.33 1.35 10.99
N TYR A 10 -3.40 1.17 10.21
CA TYR A 10 -4.10 -0.12 10.08
C TYR A 10 -3.24 -1.21 9.41
N VAL A 11 -2.27 -0.82 8.58
CA VAL A 11 -1.38 -1.76 7.90
C VAL A 11 -0.29 -2.31 8.85
N LEU A 12 0.10 -1.55 9.88
CA LEU A 12 1.25 -1.88 10.74
C LEU A 12 1.17 -3.20 11.52
N PRO A 13 0.02 -3.64 12.06
CA PRO A 13 -0.09 -4.91 12.77
C PRO A 13 0.13 -6.15 11.89
N TRP A 14 0.17 -5.96 10.56
CA TRP A 14 0.46 -6.99 9.56
C TRP A 14 -0.39 -8.27 9.68
N GLY A 15 -1.66 -8.12 10.05
CA GLY A 15 -2.64 -9.20 10.03
C GLY A 15 -3.17 -9.50 8.62
N GLN A 16 -3.97 -10.57 8.47
CA GLN A 16 -4.60 -10.94 7.19
C GLN A 16 -5.39 -9.78 6.57
N MET A 17 -6.25 -9.12 7.35
CA MET A 17 -7.03 -7.98 6.85
C MET A 17 -6.18 -6.75 6.54
N SER A 18 -5.09 -6.52 7.29
CA SER A 18 -4.12 -5.44 7.02
C SER A 18 -3.40 -5.67 5.69
N TYR A 19 -2.95 -6.91 5.43
CA TYR A 19 -2.28 -7.30 4.20
C TYR A 19 -3.19 -7.15 2.98
N TRP A 20 -4.40 -7.72 3.04
CA TRP A 20 -5.36 -7.63 1.93
C TRP A 20 -5.89 -6.20 1.76
N GLY A 21 -6.12 -5.48 2.86
CA GLY A 21 -6.51 -4.08 2.84
C GLY A 21 -5.47 -3.19 2.16
N ALA A 22 -4.19 -3.37 2.49
CA ALA A 22 -3.09 -2.70 1.81
C ALA A 22 -3.13 -3.00 0.31
N THR A 23 -3.24 -4.28 -0.06
CA THR A 23 -3.26 -4.74 -1.46
C THR A 23 -4.40 -4.10 -2.25
N VAL A 24 -5.63 -4.13 -1.74
CA VAL A 24 -6.80 -3.60 -2.45
C VAL A 24 -6.72 -2.07 -2.61
N ILE A 25 -6.39 -1.35 -1.53
CA ILE A 25 -6.38 0.12 -1.55
C ILE A 25 -5.29 0.66 -2.47
N THR A 26 -4.07 0.12 -2.39
CA THR A 26 -3.00 0.55 -3.30
C THR A 26 -3.27 0.16 -4.75
N ASN A 27 -3.96 -0.96 -4.99
CA ASN A 27 -4.34 -1.36 -6.35
C ASN A 27 -5.36 -0.40 -6.99
N LEU A 28 -6.06 0.45 -6.24
CA LEU A 28 -6.91 1.49 -6.85
C LEU A 28 -6.10 2.42 -7.77
N PHE A 29 -4.80 2.61 -7.52
CA PHE A 29 -3.92 3.42 -8.37
C PHE A 29 -3.59 2.75 -9.71
N SER A 30 -3.77 1.42 -9.86
CA SER A 30 -3.56 0.73 -11.14
C SER A 30 -4.56 1.17 -12.21
N ALA A 31 -5.72 1.70 -11.79
CA ALA A 31 -6.75 2.21 -12.69
C ALA A 31 -6.33 3.50 -13.44
N ILE A 32 -5.21 4.12 -13.08
CA ILE A 32 -4.68 5.30 -13.79
C ILE A 32 -4.08 4.84 -15.13
N PRO A 33 -4.55 5.38 -16.27
CA PRO A 33 -4.04 4.97 -17.58
C PRO A 33 -2.55 5.29 -17.72
N LEU A 34 -1.83 4.45 -18.47
CA LEU A 34 -0.40 4.55 -18.81
C LEU A 34 0.57 4.35 -17.64
N ILE A 35 0.31 4.91 -16.46
CA ILE A 35 1.27 4.95 -15.34
C ILE A 35 0.81 4.20 -14.08
N GLY A 36 -0.43 3.71 -14.02
CA GLY A 36 -1.01 3.12 -12.81
C GLY A 36 -0.17 1.96 -12.23
N GLU A 37 0.22 1.01 -13.08
CA GLU A 37 1.02 -0.14 -12.64
C GLU A 37 2.41 0.27 -12.10
N SER A 38 3.01 1.31 -12.71
CA SER A 38 4.29 1.86 -12.25
C SER A 38 4.16 2.54 -10.89
N ILE A 39 3.02 3.18 -10.61
CA ILE A 39 2.74 3.79 -9.31
C ILE A 39 2.56 2.70 -8.25
N VAL A 40 1.80 1.64 -8.54
CA VAL A 40 1.56 0.54 -7.59
C VAL A 40 2.87 -0.17 -7.23
N THR A 41 3.68 -0.54 -8.23
CA THR A 41 4.98 -1.17 -8.00
C THR A 41 5.94 -0.27 -7.25
N TRP A 42 5.91 1.05 -7.50
CA TRP A 42 6.67 2.03 -6.73
C TRP A 42 6.17 2.15 -5.28
N LEU A 43 4.86 2.15 -5.03
CA LEU A 43 4.30 2.18 -3.68
C LEU A 43 4.71 0.95 -2.87
N TRP A 44 4.69 -0.23 -3.49
CA TRP A 44 5.07 -1.48 -2.83
C TRP A 44 6.58 -1.65 -2.64
N GLY A 45 7.39 -1.08 -3.54
CA GLY A 45 8.82 -1.36 -3.59
C GLY A 45 9.13 -2.78 -4.05
N GLY A 46 8.25 -3.37 -4.88
CA GLY A 46 8.32 -4.74 -5.36
C GLY A 46 7.08 -5.13 -6.18
N PHE A 47 6.93 -6.42 -6.49
CA PHE A 47 5.80 -6.97 -7.28
C PHE A 47 4.54 -7.26 -6.45
N SER A 48 4.64 -7.22 -5.13
CA SER A 48 3.53 -7.43 -4.22
C SER A 48 3.74 -6.66 -2.92
N VAL A 49 2.67 -6.50 -2.14
CA VAL A 49 2.75 -5.99 -0.77
C VAL A 49 3.67 -6.90 0.04
N ALA A 50 4.76 -6.34 0.56
CA ALA A 50 5.78 -7.09 1.29
C ALA A 50 6.48 -6.22 2.34
N TYR A 51 7.56 -6.73 2.94
CA TYR A 51 8.34 -6.02 3.95
C TYR A 51 8.82 -4.61 3.51
N PRO A 52 9.26 -4.37 2.26
CA PRO A 52 9.58 -3.02 1.79
C PRO A 52 8.39 -2.06 1.86
N THR A 53 7.17 -2.54 1.60
CA THR A 53 5.94 -1.75 1.69
C THR A 53 5.65 -1.36 3.14
N LEU A 54 5.71 -2.33 4.05
CA LEU A 54 5.46 -2.11 5.48
C LEU A 54 6.41 -1.08 6.08
N ASN A 55 7.71 -1.21 5.79
CA ASN A 55 8.71 -0.30 6.32
C ASN A 55 8.51 1.14 5.82
N ARG A 56 8.11 1.31 4.56
CA ARG A 56 7.78 2.62 4.00
C ARG A 56 6.53 3.20 4.64
N PHE A 57 5.49 2.39 4.85
CA PHE A 57 4.24 2.85 5.47
C PHE A 57 4.42 3.21 6.95
N TYR A 58 5.36 2.58 7.65
CA TYR A 58 5.73 2.95 9.02
C TYR A 58 6.46 4.31 9.09
N SER A 59 7.25 4.64 8.06
CA SER A 59 7.99 5.90 8.00
C SER A 59 7.17 7.12 7.56
N LEU A 60 5.96 6.89 7.03
CA LEU A 60 5.04 7.91 6.49
C LEU A 60 3.97 8.30 7.54
#